data_AF-A0A5R2N8C5-F1
#
_entry.id   AF-A0A5R2N8C5-F1
#
_cell.length_a   1.000
_cell.length_b   1.000
_cell.length_c   1.000
_cell.angle_alpha   90.00
_cell.angle_beta   90.00
_cell.angle_gamma   90.00
#
_symmetry.space_group_name_H-M   'P 1'
#
loop_
_entity.id
_entity.type
_entity.pdbx_description
1 polymer ?
#
loop_
_entity_poly.entity_id
_entity_poly.type
_entity_poly.pdbx_seq_one_letter_code
_entity_poly.pdbx_strand_id
1 'polypeptide(L)' 'MSPVISSRVLALSGLAALALAASLGAAAAQPLSVVELFTSQGCSSCPPANANLIKVKDRPGVLALSFNVTYWD' A
#
# COMPACT_ATOMS: atom_id res chain seq x y z
N MET A 1 -51.11 -9.58 19.97
CA MET A 1 -49.76 -9.01 19.90
C MET A 1 -48.73 -10.11 20.20
N SER A 2 -47.69 -10.44 19.43
CA SER A 2 -47.27 -10.10 18.07
C SER A 2 -46.11 -11.03 17.63
N PRO A 3 -46.37 -12.23 17.09
CA PRO A 3 -45.31 -13.06 16.47
C PRO A 3 -44.70 -12.35 15.23
N VAL A 4 -45.46 -11.44 14.62
CA VAL A 4 -45.03 -10.58 13.50
C VAL A 4 -43.92 -9.59 13.90
N ILE A 5 -43.85 -9.16 15.17
CA ILE A 5 -42.79 -8.24 15.65
C ILE A 5 -41.47 -8.99 15.78
N SER A 6 -41.48 -10.23 16.31
CA SER A 6 -40.28 -11.07 16.46
C SER A 6 -39.63 -11.39 15.11
N SER A 7 -40.45 -11.77 14.11
CA SER A 7 -39.96 -12.12 12.78
C SER A 7 -39.38 -10.93 12.01
N ARG A 8 -39.94 -9.72 12.20
CA ARG A 8 -39.38 -8.47 11.63
C ARG A 8 -38.06 -8.08 12.28
N VAL A 9 -37.93 -8.20 13.60
CA VAL A 9 -36.69 -7.89 14.34
C VAL A 9 -35.54 -8.82 13.91
N LEU A 10 -35.82 -10.12 13.73
CA LEU A 10 -34.85 -11.09 13.21
C LEU A 10 -34.40 -10.77 11.78
N ALA A 11 -35.33 -10.37 10.90
CA ALA A 11 -35.00 -9.98 9.52
C ALA A 11 -34.14 -8.70 9.45
N LEU A 12 -34.44 -7.69 10.27
CA LEU A 12 -33.66 -6.45 10.34
C LEU A 12 -32.24 -6.67 10.89
N SER A 13 -32.09 -7.58 11.86
CA SER A 13 -30.79 -7.92 12.45
C SER A 13 -29.87 -8.65 11.46
N GLY A 14 -30.43 -9.55 10.63
CA GLY A 14 -29.69 -10.26 9.60
C GLY A 14 -29.15 -9.34 8.49
N LEU A 15 -29.94 -8.34 8.06
CA LEU A 15 -29.50 -7.38 7.05
C LEU A 15 -28.36 -6.48 7.55
N ALA A 16 -28.41 -6.03 8.81
CA ALA A 16 -27.36 -5.21 9.39
C ALA A 16 -26.03 -5.97 9.51
N ALA A 17 -26.07 -7.26 9.86
CA ALA A 17 -24.89 -8.12 9.93
C ALA A 17 -24.24 -8.34 8.56
N LEU A 18 -25.05 -8.55 7.50
CA LEU A 18 -24.53 -8.67 6.13
C LEU A 18 -23.91 -7.37 5.62
N ALA A 19 -24.52 -6.21 5.91
CA ALA A 19 -23.98 -4.91 5.50
C ALA A 19 -22.63 -4.61 6.17
N LEU A 20 -22.48 -4.95 7.44
CA LEU A 20 -21.22 -4.80 8.16
C LEU A 20 -20.14 -5.73 7.59
N ALA A 21 -20.48 -7.01 7.35
CA ALA A 21 -19.59 -7.99 6.71
C ALA A 21 -19.10 -7.54 5.33
N ALA A 22 -19.96 -6.89 4.53
CA ALA A 22 -19.60 -6.33 3.24
C ALA A 22 -18.64 -5.13 3.32
N SER A 23 -18.68 -4.36 4.42
CA SER A 23 -17.80 -3.20 4.63
C SER A 23 -16.40 -3.55 5.16
N LEU A 24 -16.21 -4.76 5.70
CA LEU A 24 -14.90 -5.29 6.12
C LEU A 24 -14.03 -5.74 4.93
N GLY A 25 -14.64 -5.88 3.74
CA GLY A 25 -13.96 -6.26 2.52
C GLY A 25 -13.39 -5.06 1.78
N ALA A 26 -12.06 -5.04 1.65
CA ALA A 26 -11.26 -4.17 0.77
C ALA A 26 -10.95 -2.75 1.27
N ALA A 27 -10.19 -2.66 2.37
CA ALA A 27 -9.11 -1.68 2.38
C ALA A 27 -8.08 -2.12 1.32
N ALA A 28 -8.26 -1.69 0.07
CA ALA A 28 -7.27 -1.89 -0.98
C ALA A 28 -6.03 -1.06 -0.58
N ALA A 29 -5.04 -1.72 0.02
CA ALA A 29 -3.75 -1.09 0.27
C ALA A 29 -3.24 -0.53 -1.06
N GLN A 30 -2.87 0.75 -1.08
CA GLN A 30 -2.28 1.30 -2.29
C GLN A 30 -1.02 0.49 -2.63
N PRO A 31 -0.84 0.06 -3.89
CA PRO A 31 0.29 -0.77 -4.27
C PRO A 31 1.59 -0.02 -3.99
N LEU A 32 2.41 -0.55 -3.09
CA LEU A 32 3.73 -0.01 -2.78
C LEU A 32 4.70 -0.38 -3.91
N SER A 33 5.27 0.63 -4.56
CA SER A 33 6.34 0.44 -5.54
C SER A 33 7.69 0.56 -4.85
N VAL A 34 8.54 -0.46 -5.00
CA VAL A 34 9.90 -0.43 -4.46
C VAL A 34 10.88 -0.11 -5.59
N VAL A 35 11.77 0.85 -5.36
CA VAL A 35 12.82 1.25 -6.31
C VAL A 35 14.16 1.09 -5.63
N GLU A 36 14.96 0.15 -6.14
CA GLU A 36 16.28 -0.19 -5.59
C GLU A 36 17.37 0.33 -6.53
N LEU A 37 18.23 1.22 -6.02
CA LEU A 37 19.37 1.75 -6.77
C LEU A 37 20.68 1.18 -6.23
N PHE A 38 21.40 0.45 -7.08
CA PHE A 38 22.78 0.05 -6.84
C PHE A 38 23.72 1.11 -7.43
N THR A 39 24.60 1.68 -6.61
CA THR A 39 25.45 2.83 -6.97
C THR A 39 26.83 2.73 -6.34
N SER A 40 27.83 3.45 -6.85
CA SER A 40 29.18 3.56 -6.26
C SER A 40 29.65 5.02 -6.28
N GLN A 41 30.49 5.40 -5.32
CA GLN A 41 31.13 6.72 -5.33
C GLN A 41 32.16 6.86 -6.48
N GLY A 42 32.78 5.76 -6.91
CA GLY A 42 33.69 5.72 -8.07
C GLY A 42 32.99 5.69 -9.44
N CYS A 43 31.66 5.53 -9.47
CA CYS A 43 30.89 5.48 -10.70
C CYS A 43 30.56 6.89 -11.25
N SER A 44 31.26 7.32 -12.31
CA SER A 44 31.06 8.64 -12.93
C SER A 44 29.69 8.83 -13.60
N SER A 45 29.03 7.74 -13.97
CA SER A 45 27.71 7.74 -14.64
C SER A 45 26.54 7.61 -13.66
N CYS A 46 26.79 7.37 -12.37
CA CYS A 46 25.78 7.21 -11.34
C CYS A 46 25.15 8.51 -10.79
N PRO A 47 25.77 9.71 -10.84
CA PRO A 47 25.16 10.94 -10.30
C PRO A 47 23.75 11.26 -10.84
N PRO A 48 23.44 11.08 -12.14
CA PRO A 48 22.08 11.24 -12.66
C PRO A 48 21.07 10.27 -12.04
N ALA A 49 21.45 9.01 -11.80
CA ALA A 49 20.59 8.01 -11.18
C ALA A 49 20.33 8.33 -9.70
N ASN A 50 21.36 8.75 -8.96
CA ASN A 50 21.24 9.20 -7.57
C ASN A 50 20.28 10.40 -7.48
N ALA A 51 20.40 11.37 -8.39
CA ALA A 51 19.50 12.53 -8.45
C ALA A 51 18.05 12.14 -8.74
N ASN A 52 17.83 11.12 -9.58
CA ASN A 52 16.49 10.60 -9.86
C ASN A 52 15.89 9.86 -8.66
N LEU A 53 16.68 9.05 -7.94
CA LEU A 53 16.21 8.37 -6.73
C LEU A 53 15.74 9.37 -5.66
N ILE A 54 16.49 10.46 -5.47
CA ILE A 54 16.12 11.55 -4.55
C ILE A 54 14.77 12.15 -4.92
N LYS A 55 14.46 12.33 -6.21
CA LYS A 55 13.16 12.85 -6.67
C LYS A 55 12.04 11.83 -6.51
N VAL A 56 12.34 10.54 -6.65
CA VAL A 56 11.34 9.46 -6.63
C VAL A 56 10.93 9.09 -5.20
N LYS A 57 11.80 9.29 -4.21
CA LYS A 57 11.51 8.97 -2.79
C LYS A 57 10.30 9.74 -2.24
N ASP A 58 10.01 10.93 -2.77
CA ASP A 58 8.93 11.79 -2.30
C ASP A 58 7.58 11.45 -2.96
N ARG A 59 7.55 10.46 -3.87
CA ARG A 59 6.32 10.03 -4.54
C ARG A 59 5.47 9.19 -3.58
N PRO A 60 4.16 9.47 -3.46
CA PRO A 60 3.26 8.64 -2.67
C PRO A 60 3.30 7.19 -3.11
N GLY A 61 3.34 6.27 -2.15
CA GLY A 61 3.37 4.82 -2.43
C GLY A 61 4.69 4.31 -2.99
N VAL A 62 5.80 5.06 -2.87
CA VAL A 62 7.14 4.60 -3.27
C VAL A 62 8.07 4.41 -2.07
N LEU A 63 8.74 3.26 -2.04
CA LEU A 63 9.89 3.00 -1.16
C LEU A 63 11.17 3.02 -1.99
N ALA A 64 12.00 4.04 -1.80
CA ALA A 64 13.28 4.18 -2.47
C ALA A 64 14.42 3.66 -1.59
N LEU A 65 15.23 2.73 -2.10
CA LEU A 65 16.39 2.15 -1.43
C LEU A 65 17.66 2.43 -2.25
N SER A 66 18.77 2.69 -1.56
CA SER A 66 20.08 2.87 -2.19
C SER A 66 21.10 1.93 -1.56
N PHE A 67 21.81 1.19 -2.41
CA PHE A 67 22.83 0.23 -2.03
C PHE A 67 24.16 0.62 -2.65
N ASN A 68 25.16 0.85 -1.81
CA ASN A 68 26.51 1.13 -2.26
C ASN A 68 27.23 -0.18 -2.61
N VAL A 69 27.70 -0.30 -3.85
CA VAL A 69 28.50 -1.44 -4.32
C VAL A 69 29.99 -1.09 -4.32
N THR A 70 30.85 -2.08 -4.10
CA THR A 70 32.30 -1.89 -3.89
C THR A 70 33.16 -2.38 -5.05
N TYR A 71 32.59 -3.05 -6.05
CA TYR A 71 33.36 -3.55 -7.21
C TYR A 71 33.65 -2.47 -8.27
N TRP A 72 33.34 -1.21 -7.93
CA TRP A 72 33.49 0.00 -8.74
C TRP A 72 34.20 1.11 -7.93
N ASP A 73 35.09 0.74 -7.00
CA ASP A 73 36.00 1.67 -6.33
C ASP A 73 37.13 2.13 -7.27
#